data_AF-A0A915VAW2-F1
#
_entry.id   AF-A0A915VAW2-F1
#
_cell.length_a   1.000
_cell.length_b   1.000
_cell.length_c   1.000
_cell.angle_alpha   90.00
_cell.angle_beta   90.00
_cell.angle_gamma   90.00
#
_symmetry.space_group_name_H-M   'P 1'
#
loop_
_entity.id
_entity.type
_entity.pdbx_description
1 polymer ?
#
loop_
_entity_poly.entity_id
_entity_poly.type
_entity_poly.pdbx_seq_one_letter_code
_entity_poly.pdbx_strand_id
1 'polypeptide(L)'
;MSRESRGGNVLENGRGDHGNGFGLMQVDKRHHKIVGAWDSKEHITQATQILIGMIQGIAKKFPNWSKEQQLKGGISAYNAGPGNVQTYEKMDVGTTGNDYANDTVARAQWLKMHGY
;
A
#
# COMPACT_ATOMS: atom_id res chain seq x y z
N MET A 1 -14.17 -3.11 -16.30
CA MET A 1 -13.09 -2.22 -16.76
C MET A 1 -13.51 -0.77 -16.60
N SER A 2 -13.27 -0.15 -15.45
CA SER A 2 -13.66 1.26 -15.15
C SER A 2 -13.45 1.42 -13.65
N ARG A 3 -12.61 2.30 -13.10
CA ARG A 3 -12.60 3.74 -13.33
C ARG A 3 -11.21 4.28 -12.91
N GLU A 4 -10.30 4.29 -13.87
CA GLU A 4 -9.13 5.20 -13.94
C GLU A 4 -7.80 4.91 -13.22
N SER A 5 -7.43 3.64 -12.98
CA SER A 5 -5.98 3.34 -12.90
C SER A 5 -5.52 2.01 -13.52
N ARG A 6 -6.40 1.32 -14.28
CA ARG A 6 -6.06 0.34 -15.33
C ARG A 6 -4.89 -0.63 -15.03
N GLY A 7 -4.87 -1.30 -13.88
CA GLY A 7 -4.04 -2.51 -13.66
C GLY A 7 -2.57 -2.42 -14.11
N GLY A 8 -1.90 -1.28 -13.93
CA GLY A 8 -0.50 -1.05 -14.33
C GLY A 8 -0.28 0.00 -15.43
N ASN A 9 -1.34 0.52 -16.06
CA ASN A 9 -1.22 1.40 -17.25
C ASN A 9 -0.96 2.89 -16.95
N VAL A 10 -0.55 3.23 -15.72
CA VAL A 10 -0.16 4.60 -15.30
C VAL A 10 1.30 4.66 -14.84
N LEU A 11 2.05 3.57 -15.03
CA LEU A 11 3.45 3.50 -14.65
C LEU A 11 4.33 3.81 -15.86
N GLU A 12 5.00 4.95 -15.85
CA GLU A 12 6.10 5.20 -16.78
C GLU A 12 7.32 4.41 -16.30
N ASN A 13 7.60 3.25 -16.92
CA ASN A 13 8.68 2.34 -16.52
C ASN A 13 8.62 1.92 -15.04
N GLY A 14 7.42 1.59 -14.55
CA GLY A 14 7.22 1.15 -13.17
C GLY A 14 7.14 2.30 -12.14
N ARG A 15 7.20 3.56 -12.55
CA ARG A 15 7.17 4.70 -11.63
C ARG A 15 5.78 5.34 -11.58
N GLY A 16 5.30 5.58 -10.36
CA GLY A 16 4.11 6.38 -10.07
C GLY A 16 4.40 7.44 -9.00
N ASP A 17 3.38 8.16 -8.55
CA ASP A 17 3.47 9.20 -7.51
C ASP A 17 4.62 10.21 -7.71
N HIS A 18 4.58 10.98 -8.80
CA HIS A 18 5.63 11.95 -9.17
C HIS A 18 7.04 11.33 -9.26
N GLY A 19 7.11 10.01 -9.49
CA GLY A 19 8.35 9.25 -9.60
C GLY A 19 8.87 8.64 -8.29
N ASN A 20 8.14 8.75 -7.18
CA ASN A 20 8.55 8.21 -5.87
C ASN A 20 8.09 6.76 -5.64
N GLY A 21 6.89 6.40 -6.11
CA GLY A 21 6.40 5.04 -6.08
C GLY A 21 7.08 4.19 -7.15
N PHE A 22 7.56 3.01 -6.79
CA PHE A 22 8.21 2.07 -7.72
C PHE A 22 7.55 0.69 -7.73
N GLY A 23 7.35 0.17 -8.94
CA GLY A 23 6.91 -1.19 -9.23
C GLY A 23 5.45 -1.48 -8.98
N LEU A 24 5.04 -2.73 -9.22
CA LEU A 24 3.64 -3.18 -9.15
C LEU A 24 2.99 -2.86 -7.80
N MET A 25 3.77 -2.82 -6.72
CA MET A 25 3.27 -2.51 -5.38
C MET A 25 3.57 -1.08 -4.91
N GLN A 26 4.11 -0.22 -5.80
CA GLN A 26 4.36 1.21 -5.54
C GLN A 26 5.15 1.47 -4.25
N VAL A 27 6.26 0.74 -4.06
CA VAL A 27 7.18 0.96 -2.93
C VAL A 27 7.73 2.39 -2.99
N ASP A 28 7.60 3.15 -1.91
CA ASP A 28 8.19 4.49 -1.83
C ASP A 28 9.72 4.41 -1.70
N LYS A 29 10.41 4.85 -2.77
CA LYS A 29 11.87 4.85 -2.84
C LYS A 29 12.55 5.80 -1.83
N ARG A 30 11.82 6.77 -1.26
CA ARG A 30 12.34 7.70 -0.24
C ARG A 30 12.56 6.99 1.10
N HIS A 31 11.79 5.93 1.35
CA HIS A 31 11.80 5.20 2.61
C HIS A 31 12.40 3.79 2.46
N HIS A 32 12.51 3.27 1.24
CA HIS A 32 12.98 1.91 0.98
C HIS A 32 13.97 1.86 -0.19
N LYS A 33 15.06 1.11 -0.02
CA LYS A 33 15.96 0.76 -1.12
C LYS A 33 15.26 -0.23 -2.04
N ILE A 34 14.95 0.17 -3.26
CA ILE A 34 14.26 -0.68 -4.25
C ILE A 34 15.11 -1.91 -4.64
N VAL A 35 14.46 -3.07 -4.77
CA VAL A 35 15.03 -4.35 -5.21
C VAL A 35 14.20 -4.92 -6.35
N GLY A 36 14.88 -5.52 -7.34
CA GLY A 36 14.24 -6.18 -8.48
C GLY A 36 13.82 -5.22 -9.60
N ALA A 37 13.35 -5.80 -10.70
CA ALA A 37 12.64 -5.03 -11.72
C ALA A 37 11.23 -4.70 -11.22
N TRP A 38 10.62 -3.68 -11.80
CA TRP A 38 9.34 -3.12 -11.33
C TRP A 38 8.19 -4.15 -11.28
N ASP A 39 8.27 -5.21 -12.08
CA ASP A 39 7.34 -6.32 -12.21
C ASP A 39 7.90 -7.68 -11.73
N SER A 40 9.09 -7.69 -11.12
CA SER A 40 9.77 -8.93 -10.76
C SER A 40 9.26 -9.56 -9.45
N LYS A 41 9.49 -10.87 -9.31
CA LYS A 41 9.17 -11.61 -8.08
C LYS A 41 9.91 -11.04 -6.87
N GLU A 42 11.15 -10.59 -7.06
CA GLU A 42 11.95 -9.94 -6.01
C GLU A 42 11.30 -8.65 -5.53
N HIS A 43 10.78 -7.83 -6.44
CA HIS A 43 10.07 -6.61 -6.10
C HIS A 43 8.78 -6.90 -5.30
N ILE A 44 7.97 -7.85 -5.77
CA ILE A 44 6.74 -8.27 -5.07
C ILE A 44 7.08 -8.81 -3.67
N THR A 45 8.14 -9.61 -3.57
CA THR A 45 8.61 -10.19 -2.30
C THR A 45 9.02 -9.08 -1.33
N GLN A 46 9.80 -8.11 -1.79
CA GLN A 46 10.24 -6.97 -0.99
C GLN A 46 9.04 -6.16 -0.48
N ALA A 47 8.15 -5.77 -1.39
CA ALA A 47 6.99 -4.97 -1.06
C ALA A 47 6.09 -5.68 -0.04
N THR A 48 5.92 -7.00 -0.19
CA THR A 48 5.17 -7.82 0.78
C THR A 48 5.83 -7.81 2.17
N GLN A 49 7.16 -7.92 2.25
CA GLN A 49 7.88 -7.87 3.53
C GLN A 49 7.73 -6.50 4.22
N ILE A 50 7.80 -5.40 3.44
CA ILE A 50 7.55 -4.05 3.96
C ILE A 50 6.12 -3.95 4.51
N LEU A 51 5.12 -4.42 3.76
CA LEU A 51 3.72 -4.42 4.20
C LEU A 51 3.53 -5.21 5.50
N ILE A 52 4.13 -6.40 5.61
CA ILE A 52 4.09 -7.19 6.85
C ILE A 52 4.68 -6.39 8.02
N GLY A 53 5.83 -5.74 7.82
CA GLY A 53 6.44 -4.87 8.82
C GLY A 53 5.53 -3.72 9.25
N MET A 54 4.83 -3.08 8.31
CA MET A 54 3.87 -2.01 8.61
C MET A 54 2.66 -2.51 9.40
N ILE A 55 2.08 -3.65 9.02
CA ILE A 55 0.97 -4.28 9.76
C ILE A 55 1.40 -4.61 11.19
N GLN A 56 2.59 -5.19 11.37
CA GLN A 56 3.13 -5.48 12.71
C GLN A 56 3.37 -4.20 13.52
N GLY A 57 3.89 -3.16 12.89
CA GLY A 57 4.09 -1.85 13.52
C GLY A 57 2.77 -1.22 13.98
N ILE A 58 1.75 -1.27 13.14
CA ILE A 58 0.40 -0.77 13.47
C ILE A 58 -0.26 -1.61 14.55
N ALA A 59 -0.12 -2.94 14.52
CA ALA A 59 -0.65 -3.81 15.56
C ALA A 59 -0.03 -3.51 16.94
N LYS A 60 1.27 -3.16 16.98
CA LYS A 60 1.94 -2.70 18.20
C LYS A 60 1.47 -1.31 18.63
N LYS A 61 1.28 -0.37 17.69
CA LYS A 61 0.86 1.00 17.96
C LYS A 61 -0.60 1.08 18.46
N PHE A 62 -1.48 0.25 17.91
CA PHE A 62 -2.91 0.20 18.21
C PHE A 62 -3.33 -1.23 18.59
N PRO A 63 -2.95 -1.71 19.79
CA PRO A 63 -3.24 -3.08 20.21
C PRO A 63 -4.74 -3.36 20.38
N ASN A 64 -5.55 -2.32 20.60
CA ASN A 64 -7.00 -2.43 20.79
C ASN A 64 -7.80 -2.42 19.48
N TRP A 65 -7.15 -2.19 18.34
CA TRP A 65 -7.80 -2.29 17.03
C TRP A 65 -8.09 -3.74 16.66
N SER A 66 -9.17 -3.98 15.91
CA SER A 66 -9.43 -5.30 15.33
C SER A 66 -8.32 -5.67 14.33
N LYS A 67 -8.23 -6.97 13.97
CA LYS A 67 -7.23 -7.42 12.98
C LYS A 67 -7.43 -6.77 11.62
N GLU A 68 -8.68 -6.53 11.23
CA GLU A 68 -9.06 -5.85 10.00
C GLU A 68 -8.65 -4.37 10.04
N GLN A 69 -8.83 -3.70 11.18
CA GLN A 69 -8.39 -2.32 11.37
C GLN A 69 -6.86 -2.21 11.35
N GLN A 70 -6.15 -3.15 11.98
CA GLN A 70 -4.69 -3.24 11.94
C GLN A 70 -4.17 -3.50 10.53
N LEU A 71 -4.83 -4.39 9.77
CA LEU A 71 -4.53 -4.64 8.37
C LEU A 71 -4.68 -3.36 7.54
N LYS A 72 -5.83 -2.68 7.65
CA LYS A 72 -6.10 -1.43 6.92
C LYS A 72 -5.10 -0.34 7.29
N GLY A 73 -4.81 -0.18 8.57
CA GLY A 73 -3.78 0.76 9.04
C GLY A 73 -2.39 0.41 8.52
N GLY A 74 -2.04 -0.87 8.44
CA GLY A 74 -0.77 -1.32 7.83
C GLY A 74 -0.67 -0.97 6.35
N ILE A 75 -1.76 -1.09 5.60
CA ILE A 75 -1.83 -0.66 4.19
C ILE A 75 -1.68 0.87 4.08
N SER A 76 -2.29 1.64 4.97
CA SER A 76 -2.15 3.10 5.00
C SER A 76 -0.70 3.52 5.34
N ALA A 77 -0.11 2.88 6.36
CA ALA A 77 1.27 3.08 6.77
C ALA A 77 2.29 2.63 5.72
N TYR A 78 1.92 1.74 4.81
CA TYR A 78 2.78 1.37 3.68
C TYR A 78 3.06 2.57 2.76
N ASN A 79 2.09 3.46 2.59
CA ASN A 79 2.23 4.67 1.78
C ASN A 79 2.84 5.85 2.56
N ALA A 80 2.33 6.14 3.76
CA ALA A 80 2.68 7.36 4.50
C ALA A 80 3.48 7.11 5.81
N GLY A 81 3.86 5.86 6.07
CA GLY A 81 4.54 5.46 7.30
C GLY A 81 3.61 5.32 8.52
N PRO A 82 4.04 4.59 9.56
CA PRO A 82 3.24 4.36 10.78
C PRO A 82 3.05 5.64 11.61
N GLY A 83 3.87 6.68 11.38
CA GLY A 83 3.71 7.99 11.97
C GLY A 83 2.47 8.74 11.47
N ASN A 84 2.02 8.49 10.24
CA ASN A 84 0.82 9.13 9.68
C ASN A 84 -0.47 8.58 10.28
N VAL A 85 -0.51 7.27 10.56
CA VAL A 85 -1.69 6.59 11.08
C VAL A 85 -1.92 6.97 12.54
N GLN A 86 -2.82 7.93 12.79
CA GLN A 86 -3.12 8.43 14.14
C GLN A 86 -4.46 7.91 14.68
N THR A 87 -5.49 7.85 13.84
CA THR A 87 -6.80 7.28 14.18
C THR A 87 -7.30 6.39 13.06
N TYR A 88 -8.30 5.56 13.33
CA TYR A 88 -8.85 4.65 12.34
C TYR A 88 -9.56 5.41 11.21
N GLU A 89 -10.32 6.44 11.55
CA GLU A 89 -11.17 7.20 10.65
C GLU A 89 -10.37 8.12 9.72
N LYS A 90 -9.16 8.52 10.14
CA LYS A 90 -8.33 9.51 9.43
C LYS A 90 -6.97 8.96 9.02
N MET A 91 -6.77 7.65 9.03
CA MET A 91 -5.47 7.03 8.72
C MET A 91 -4.94 7.40 7.34
N ASP A 92 -5.85 7.56 6.35
CA ASP A 92 -5.48 7.89 4.98
C ASP A 92 -5.29 9.39 4.74
N VAL A 93 -5.67 10.26 5.68
CA VAL A 93 -5.38 11.70 5.52
C VAL A 93 -3.86 11.88 5.57
N GLY A 94 -3.29 12.41 4.49
CA GLY A 94 -1.83 12.51 4.30
C GLY A 94 -1.21 11.39 3.47
N THR A 95 -1.98 10.36 3.08
CA THR A 95 -1.56 9.40 2.04
C THR A 95 -1.74 10.00 0.65
N THR A 96 -1.11 9.42 -0.38
CA THR A 96 -1.33 9.79 -1.79
C THR A 96 -2.83 9.68 -2.11
N GLY A 97 -3.46 10.78 -2.55
CA GLY A 97 -4.90 10.84 -2.83
C GLY A 97 -5.81 10.97 -1.60
N ASN A 98 -5.25 10.85 -0.39
CA ASN A 98 -5.97 10.80 0.89
C ASN A 98 -6.92 9.58 1.05
N ASP A 99 -6.73 8.52 0.26
CA ASP A 99 -7.63 7.37 0.20
C ASP A 99 -6.91 6.03 -0.05
N TYR A 100 -5.59 5.97 0.12
CA TYR A 100 -4.77 4.84 -0.34
C TYR A 100 -5.22 3.49 0.22
N ALA A 101 -5.44 3.36 1.53
CA ALA A 101 -5.87 2.08 2.10
C ALA A 101 -7.32 1.73 1.75
N ASN A 102 -8.21 2.73 1.69
CA ASN A 102 -9.58 2.53 1.24
C ASN A 102 -9.65 2.00 -0.20
N ASP A 103 -8.93 2.61 -1.13
CA ASP A 103 -8.88 2.20 -2.54
C ASP A 103 -8.27 0.79 -2.67
N THR A 104 -7.15 0.55 -1.98
CA THR A 104 -6.45 -0.76 -2.01
C THR A 104 -7.35 -1.89 -1.48
N VAL A 105 -8.06 -1.68 -0.37
CA VAL A 105 -8.97 -2.68 0.19
C VAL A 105 -10.17 -2.93 -0.73
N ALA A 106 -10.76 -1.89 -1.31
CA ALA A 106 -11.88 -2.03 -2.24
C ALA A 106 -11.48 -2.85 -3.49
N ARG A 107 -10.28 -2.59 -4.03
CA ARG A 107 -9.72 -3.36 -5.15
C ARG A 107 -9.42 -4.80 -4.78
N ALA A 108 -8.86 -5.05 -3.59
CA ALA A 108 -8.61 -6.40 -3.10
C ALA A 108 -9.90 -7.20 -2.93
N GLN A 109 -10.96 -6.59 -2.41
CA GLN A 109 -12.29 -7.20 -2.32
C GLN A 109 -12.85 -7.53 -3.72
N TRP A 110 -12.68 -6.62 -4.68
CA TRP A 110 -13.08 -6.85 -6.07
C TRP A 110 -12.32 -8.03 -6.69
N LEU A 111 -11.00 -8.10 -6.53
CA LEU A 111 -10.18 -9.22 -7.01
C LEU A 111 -10.58 -10.56 -6.39
N LYS A 112 -10.86 -10.57 -5.07
CA LYS A 112 -11.35 -11.75 -4.36
C LYS A 112 -12.66 -12.30 -4.93
N MET A 113 -13.56 -11.41 -5.36
CA MET A 113 -14.81 -11.81 -6.03
C MET A 113 -14.61 -12.35 -7.45
N HIS A 114 -13.43 -12.15 -8.05
CA HIS A 114 -13.11 -12.51 -9.43
C HIS A 114 -11.97 -13.53 -9.56
N GLY A 115 -11.69 -14.31 -8.50
CA GLY A 115 -10.86 -15.51 -8.56
C GLY A 115 -9.39 -15.36 -8.18
N TYR A 116 -9.03 -14.28 -7.48
CA TYR A 116 -7.69 -14.05 -6.89
C TYR A 116 -7.70 -14.12 -5.37
#